data_AF-A0A517N049-F1
#
_entry.id   AF-A0A517N049-F1
#
_cell.length_a   1.000
_cell.length_b   1.000
_cell.length_c   1.000
_cell.angle_alpha   90.00
_cell.angle_beta   90.00
_cell.angle_gamma   90.00
#
_symmetry.space_group_name_H-M   'P 1'
#
loop_
_entity.id
_entity.type
_entity.pdbx_description
1 polymer ?
#
loop_
_entity_poly.entity_id
_entity_poly.type
_entity_poly.pdbx_seq_one_letter_code
_entity_poly.pdbx_strand_id
1 'polypeptide(L)'
;MFTLFPPENDPKHDGAHYVSGRDAAVHLRTLMLNWLTDQESQEGVNELRKLEGKYRRKYPWIRRARARSERSRLQTSWQPIPVRSTAEILEYASRRLIRSGRDILDGIEAAVQAYGQYLQHSEPSGLEDLWNTPSGEIPSPKHEERMSEKICEVIRDAFQENAVSASRESQIRRRLVPKKDGGEPGSETDVFVSVPALGVVSGDPMEVVVEVKRSCNREAKESLRSQLVDRYMSEAGTDFGFYIVVYLDAPSLRDSHKPVWSTLEEAQYDIVQQAEAIETDTSGTTCVRPHVIDARIQ
;
A
#
# COMPACT_ATOMS: atom_id res chain seq x y z
N MET A 1 -19.59 -21.75 -7.25
CA MET A 1 -19.56 -22.86 -6.28
C MET A 1 -20.20 -22.50 -4.95
N PHE A 2 -19.59 -21.67 -4.10
CA PHE A 2 -20.14 -21.33 -2.77
C PHE A 2 -21.55 -20.69 -2.76
N THR A 3 -21.95 -20.03 -3.85
CA THR A 3 -23.31 -19.49 -4.01
C THR A 3 -24.33 -20.53 -4.46
N LEU A 4 -23.94 -21.43 -5.38
CA LEU A 4 -24.82 -22.43 -5.98
C LEU A 4 -24.93 -23.71 -5.12
N PHE A 5 -23.85 -24.04 -4.42
CA PHE A 5 -23.70 -25.19 -3.52
C PHE A 5 -23.08 -24.71 -2.20
N PRO A 6 -23.86 -24.02 -1.35
CA PRO A 6 -23.35 -23.48 -0.11
C PRO A 6 -23.12 -24.61 0.93
N PRO A 7 -22.01 -24.59 1.69
CA PRO A 7 -21.69 -25.58 2.71
C PRO A 7 -22.79 -25.94 3.72
N GLU A 8 -23.73 -25.03 4.01
CA GLU A 8 -24.82 -25.34 4.96
C GLU A 8 -25.82 -26.37 4.40
N ASN A 9 -25.87 -26.50 3.07
CA ASN A 9 -26.76 -27.40 2.35
C ASN A 9 -26.09 -28.73 1.99
N ASP A 10 -24.88 -28.97 2.50
CA ASP A 10 -24.15 -30.21 2.25
C ASP A 10 -24.93 -31.39 2.84
N PRO A 11 -25.11 -32.47 2.08
CA PRO A 11 -25.80 -33.66 2.57
C PRO A 11 -25.02 -34.29 3.74
N LYS A 12 -25.76 -34.72 4.75
CA LYS A 12 -25.24 -35.49 5.88
C LYS A 12 -25.71 -36.92 5.72
N HIS A 13 -24.77 -37.86 5.73
CA HIS A 13 -25.07 -39.28 5.59
C HIS A 13 -24.64 -40.02 6.85
N ASP A 14 -25.54 -40.82 7.41
CA ASP A 14 -25.22 -41.80 8.45
C ASP A 14 -25.17 -43.19 7.81
N GLY A 15 -24.02 -43.85 7.87
CA GLY A 15 -23.81 -45.18 7.30
C GLY A 15 -23.57 -45.21 5.78
N ALA A 16 -23.82 -46.36 5.16
CA ALA A 16 -23.61 -46.56 3.73
C ALA A 16 -24.67 -45.79 2.91
N HIS A 17 -24.22 -44.97 1.95
CA HIS A 17 -25.07 -44.16 1.08
C HIS A 17 -24.58 -44.21 -0.38
N TYR A 18 -25.46 -43.87 -1.31
CA TYR A 18 -25.11 -43.69 -2.71
C TYR A 18 -24.68 -42.24 -2.97
N VAL A 19 -23.57 -42.05 -3.70
CA VAL A 19 -23.03 -40.73 -4.05
C VAL A 19 -24.00 -40.01 -5.00
N SER A 20 -24.55 -38.89 -4.55
CA SER A 20 -25.44 -38.03 -5.34
C SER A 20 -24.67 -36.95 -6.10
N GLY A 21 -25.37 -36.26 -7.02
CA GLY A 21 -24.82 -35.06 -7.67
C GLY A 21 -24.46 -33.94 -6.69
N ARG A 22 -25.12 -33.87 -5.51
CA ARG A 22 -24.74 -32.91 -4.46
C ARG A 22 -23.46 -33.34 -3.76
N ASP A 23 -23.26 -34.63 -3.51
CA ASP A 23 -22.01 -35.15 -2.95
C ASP A 23 -20.82 -34.86 -3.86
N ALA A 24 -21.02 -35.03 -5.17
CA ALA A 24 -20.02 -34.67 -6.17
C ALA A 24 -19.68 -33.17 -6.15
N ALA A 25 -20.67 -32.30 -5.96
CA ALA A 25 -20.44 -30.86 -5.83
C ALA A 25 -19.69 -30.49 -4.54
N VAL A 26 -20.01 -31.11 -3.40
CA VAL A 26 -19.24 -30.93 -2.16
C VAL A 26 -17.80 -31.36 -2.34
N HIS A 27 -17.60 -32.54 -2.95
CA HIS A 27 -16.28 -33.07 -3.21
C HIS A 27 -15.46 -32.15 -4.13
N LEU A 28 -16.05 -31.70 -5.24
CA LEU A 28 -15.40 -30.76 -6.15
C LEU A 28 -15.03 -29.44 -5.46
N ARG A 29 -15.87 -28.92 -4.57
CA ARG A 29 -15.58 -27.68 -3.82
C ARG A 29 -14.37 -27.85 -2.91
N THR A 30 -14.30 -28.97 -2.21
CA THR A 30 -13.15 -29.32 -1.36
C THR A 30 -11.89 -29.52 -2.20
N LEU A 31 -11.99 -30.22 -3.33
CA LEU A 31 -10.86 -30.41 -4.25
C LEU A 31 -10.35 -29.09 -4.82
N MET A 32 -11.22 -28.19 -5.26
CA MET A 32 -10.82 -26.88 -5.79
C MET A 32 -10.13 -26.03 -4.72
N LEU A 33 -10.63 -26.03 -3.49
CA LEU A 33 -10.01 -25.30 -2.39
C LEU A 33 -8.63 -25.87 -2.04
N ASN A 34 -8.51 -27.19 -1.96
CA ASN A 34 -7.24 -27.85 -1.71
C ASN A 34 -6.27 -27.60 -2.85
N TRP A 35 -6.72 -27.72 -4.10
CA TRP A 35 -5.92 -27.43 -5.29
C TRP A 35 -5.38 -26.00 -5.26
N LEU A 36 -6.22 -24.99 -5.01
CA LEU A 36 -5.78 -23.61 -4.85
C LEU A 36 -4.78 -23.44 -3.69
N THR A 37 -4.97 -24.18 -2.61
CA THR A 37 -4.07 -24.13 -1.44
C THR A 37 -2.70 -24.71 -1.77
N ASP A 38 -2.66 -25.80 -2.53
CA ASP A 38 -1.46 -26.58 -2.84
C ASP A 38 -0.74 -26.10 -4.12
N GLN A 39 -1.27 -25.10 -4.85
CA GLN A 39 -0.61 -24.55 -6.05
C GLN A 39 0.74 -23.86 -5.76
N GLU A 40 1.01 -23.47 -4.50
CA GLU A 40 2.19 -22.70 -4.09
C GLU A 40 2.46 -21.45 -4.96
N SER A 41 1.42 -20.88 -5.58
CA SER A 41 1.51 -19.76 -6.52
C SER A 41 0.81 -18.51 -5.99
N GLN A 42 1.24 -17.35 -6.48
CA GLN A 42 0.63 -16.07 -6.08
C GLN A 42 -0.80 -15.95 -6.62
N GLU A 43 -1.12 -16.52 -7.78
CA GLU A 43 -2.48 -16.60 -8.31
C GLU A 43 -3.40 -17.41 -7.39
N GLY A 44 -2.91 -18.54 -6.86
CA GLY A 44 -3.65 -19.36 -5.90
C GLY A 44 -3.97 -18.59 -4.61
N VAL A 45 -2.97 -17.88 -4.07
CA VAL A 45 -3.13 -17.00 -2.90
C VAL A 45 -4.13 -15.86 -3.20
N ASN A 46 -4.03 -15.21 -4.36
CA ASN A 46 -4.92 -14.10 -4.76
C ASN A 46 -6.38 -14.55 -4.89
N GLU A 47 -6.63 -15.72 -5.48
CA GLU A 47 -7.98 -16.26 -5.57
C GLU A 47 -8.54 -16.65 -4.18
N LEU A 48 -7.69 -17.19 -3.29
CA LEU A 48 -8.07 -17.44 -1.90
C LEU A 48 -8.35 -16.14 -1.13
N ARG A 49 -7.63 -15.05 -1.39
CA ARG A 49 -7.93 -13.71 -0.84
C ARG A 49 -9.28 -13.19 -1.32
N LYS A 50 -9.59 -13.28 -2.63
CA LYS A 50 -10.91 -12.89 -3.17
C LYS A 50 -12.03 -13.70 -2.50
N LEU A 51 -11.82 -15.00 -2.32
CA LEU A 51 -12.77 -15.88 -1.64
C LEU A 51 -12.95 -15.50 -0.15
N GLU A 52 -11.86 -15.22 0.56
CA GLU A 52 -11.93 -14.77 1.95
C GLU A 52 -12.65 -13.42 2.06
N GLY A 53 -12.29 -12.42 1.25
CA GLY A 53 -12.96 -11.11 1.26
C GLY A 53 -14.47 -11.24 1.07
N LYS A 54 -14.91 -12.11 0.16
CA LYS A 54 -16.33 -12.33 -0.12
C LYS A 54 -17.06 -13.14 0.96
N TYR A 55 -16.39 -14.12 1.59
CA TYR A 55 -17.08 -15.10 2.43
C TYR A 55 -16.56 -15.20 3.89
N ARG A 56 -15.61 -14.36 4.34
CA ARG A 56 -14.98 -14.46 5.68
C ARG A 56 -15.97 -14.54 6.84
N ARG A 57 -17.09 -13.79 6.76
CA ARG A 57 -18.14 -13.79 7.79
C ARG A 57 -18.89 -15.12 7.88
N LYS A 58 -19.09 -15.79 6.75
CA LYS A 58 -19.88 -17.03 6.64
C LYS A 58 -19.00 -18.28 6.75
N TYR A 59 -17.78 -18.24 6.20
CA TYR A 59 -16.84 -19.35 6.14
C TYR A 59 -15.45 -18.97 6.69
N PRO A 60 -15.29 -18.82 8.02
CA PRO A 60 -14.00 -18.42 8.62
C PRO A 60 -12.84 -19.40 8.36
N TRP A 61 -13.15 -20.64 7.98
CA TRP A 61 -12.15 -21.66 7.67
C TRP A 61 -11.40 -21.40 6.35
N ILE A 62 -11.90 -20.55 5.45
CA ILE A 62 -11.18 -20.15 4.22
C ILE A 62 -9.85 -19.47 4.56
N ARG A 63 -9.81 -18.71 5.66
CA ARG A 63 -8.58 -18.08 6.18
C ARG A 63 -7.45 -19.09 6.41
N ARG A 64 -7.78 -20.30 6.87
CA ARG A 64 -6.77 -21.36 7.10
C ARG A 64 -6.19 -21.89 5.79
N ALA A 65 -7.02 -22.03 4.76
CA ALA A 65 -6.58 -22.41 3.43
C ALA A 65 -5.62 -21.34 2.84
N ARG A 66 -6.00 -20.06 2.91
CA ARG A 66 -5.12 -18.94 2.50
C ARG A 66 -3.79 -18.97 3.25
N ALA A 67 -3.82 -18.99 4.59
CA ALA A 67 -2.61 -18.95 5.41
C ALA A 67 -1.66 -20.14 5.15
N ARG A 68 -2.21 -21.32 4.86
CA ARG A 68 -1.43 -22.50 4.48
C ARG A 68 -0.76 -22.30 3.11
N SER A 69 -1.50 -21.82 2.12
CA SER A 69 -0.98 -21.55 0.78
C SER A 69 0.15 -20.52 0.82
N GLU A 70 -0.03 -19.43 1.57
CA GLU A 70 0.99 -18.40 1.79
C GLU A 70 2.24 -18.98 2.45
N ARG A 71 2.09 -19.82 3.48
CA ARG A 71 3.23 -20.44 4.15
C ARG A 71 4.02 -21.37 3.23
N SER A 72 3.34 -22.23 2.46
CA SER A 72 4.00 -23.14 1.51
C SER A 72 4.78 -22.35 0.48
N ARG A 73 4.14 -21.32 -0.09
CA ARG A 73 4.75 -20.43 -1.07
C ARG A 73 6.02 -19.76 -0.53
N LEU A 74 5.95 -19.15 0.66
CA LEU A 74 7.09 -18.49 1.30
C LEU A 74 8.27 -19.45 1.57
N GLN A 75 7.99 -20.72 1.83
CA GLN A 75 9.03 -21.74 2.03
C GLN A 75 9.71 -22.09 0.71
N THR A 76 8.93 -22.28 -0.37
CA THR A 76 9.45 -22.62 -1.70
C THR A 76 10.15 -21.44 -2.38
N SER A 77 9.70 -20.21 -2.10
CA SER A 77 10.23 -18.98 -2.71
C SER A 77 11.42 -18.36 -1.97
N TRP A 78 11.85 -18.95 -0.84
CA TRP A 78 12.91 -18.35 -0.03
C TRP A 78 14.23 -18.29 -0.81
N GLN A 79 14.81 -17.09 -0.90
CA GLN A 79 16.14 -16.88 -1.48
C GLN A 79 17.11 -16.28 -0.46
N PRO A 80 18.37 -16.76 -0.43
CA PRO A 80 19.41 -16.17 0.40
C PRO A 80 19.78 -14.75 -0.07
N ILE A 81 20.25 -13.92 0.86
CA ILE A 81 20.76 -12.58 0.52
C ILE A 81 22.06 -12.75 -0.29
N PRO A 82 22.20 -12.13 -1.48
CA PRO A 82 23.44 -12.19 -2.22
C PRO A 82 24.62 -11.61 -1.42
N VAL A 83 25.78 -12.27 -1.45
CA VAL A 83 27.00 -11.82 -0.73
C VAL A 83 27.36 -10.36 -1.06
N ARG A 84 27.13 -9.95 -2.31
CA ARG A 84 27.34 -8.56 -2.75
C ARG A 84 26.45 -7.58 -2.01
N SER A 85 25.17 -7.89 -1.83
CA SER A 85 24.24 -7.05 -1.07
C SER A 85 24.68 -6.95 0.39
N THR A 86 25.17 -8.05 0.98
CA THR A 86 25.75 -8.05 2.33
C THR A 86 26.98 -7.12 2.40
N ALA A 87 27.87 -7.16 1.41
CA ALA A 87 29.04 -6.28 1.36
C ALA A 87 28.63 -4.80 1.24
N GLU A 88 27.63 -4.47 0.42
CA GLU A 88 27.16 -3.09 0.24
C GLU A 88 26.56 -2.49 1.52
N ILE A 89 25.87 -3.29 2.32
CA ILE A 89 25.33 -2.87 3.63
C ILE A 89 26.47 -2.66 4.64
N LEU A 90 27.51 -3.50 4.59
CA LEU A 90 28.68 -3.36 5.47
C LEU A 90 29.57 -2.17 5.09
N GLU A 91 29.66 -1.85 3.79
CA GLU A 91 30.47 -0.76 3.26
C GLU A 91 29.83 0.62 3.51
N TYR A 92 28.50 0.70 3.42
CA TYR A 92 27.77 1.96 3.61
C TYR A 92 26.67 1.81 4.66
N ALA A 93 26.88 2.37 5.85
CA ALA A 93 25.93 2.28 6.96
C ALA A 93 24.56 2.94 6.68
N SER A 94 24.48 3.85 5.70
CA SER A 94 23.21 4.44 5.26
C SER A 94 22.36 3.49 4.40
N ARG A 95 22.97 2.44 3.84
CA ARG A 95 22.28 1.51 2.96
C ARG A 95 21.44 0.51 3.77
N ARG A 96 20.21 0.31 3.31
CA ARG A 96 19.24 -0.61 3.93
C ARG A 96 18.85 -1.71 2.96
N LEU A 97 18.75 -2.92 3.48
CA LEU A 97 18.28 -4.07 2.72
C LEU A 97 16.75 -4.04 2.61
N ILE A 98 16.22 -4.12 1.40
CA ILE A 98 14.79 -4.20 1.15
C ILE A 98 14.41 -5.63 0.76
N ARG A 99 13.61 -6.30 1.60
CA ARG A 99 13.14 -7.68 1.40
C ARG A 99 11.65 -7.89 1.69
N SER A 100 11.00 -6.90 2.29
CA SER A 100 9.60 -6.92 2.67
C SER A 100 8.89 -5.63 2.27
N GLY A 101 7.56 -5.68 2.09
CA GLY A 101 6.76 -4.46 1.89
C GLY A 101 6.87 -3.49 3.07
N ARG A 102 7.11 -4.01 4.30
CA ARG A 102 7.39 -3.17 5.47
C ARG A 102 8.72 -2.44 5.33
N ASP A 103 9.75 -3.07 4.77
CA ASP A 103 11.05 -2.42 4.54
C ASP A 103 10.90 -1.27 3.52
N ILE A 104 10.03 -1.43 2.51
CA ILE A 104 9.69 -0.35 1.57
C ILE A 104 8.98 0.77 2.31
N LEU A 105 7.97 0.47 3.14
CA LEU A 105 7.29 1.48 3.95
C LEU A 105 8.27 2.24 4.86
N ASP A 106 9.22 1.54 5.51
CA ASP A 106 10.26 2.13 6.36
C ASP A 106 11.20 3.03 5.56
N GLY A 107 11.52 2.65 4.31
CA GLY A 107 12.30 3.47 3.39
C GLY A 107 11.56 4.74 2.96
N ILE A 108 10.28 4.62 2.60
CA ILE A 108 9.43 5.76 2.21
C ILE A 108 9.28 6.71 3.40
N GLU A 109 8.99 6.19 4.59
CA GLU A 109 8.84 7.00 5.80
C GLU A 109 10.11 7.78 6.12
N ALA A 110 11.27 7.12 6.08
CA ALA A 110 12.55 7.80 6.30
C ALA A 110 12.81 8.91 5.26
N ALA A 111 12.49 8.66 3.98
CA ALA A 111 12.64 9.64 2.91
C ALA A 111 11.73 10.86 3.13
N VAL A 112 10.45 10.62 3.41
CA VAL A 112 9.46 11.68 3.63
C VAL A 112 9.75 12.46 4.91
N GLN A 113 10.18 11.80 5.98
CA GLN A 113 10.57 12.46 7.22
C GLN A 113 11.80 13.36 7.02
N ALA A 114 12.81 12.89 6.28
CA ALA A 114 13.98 13.70 5.94
C ALA A 114 13.58 14.91 5.09
N TYR A 115 12.65 14.75 4.14
CA TYR A 115 12.13 15.86 3.35
C TYR A 115 11.36 16.88 4.21
N GLY A 116 10.51 16.42 5.13
CA GLY A 116 9.83 17.31 6.09
C GLY A 116 10.81 18.11 6.95
N GLN A 117 11.91 17.50 7.40
CA GLN A 117 12.98 18.19 8.12
C GLN A 117 13.68 19.24 7.24
N TYR A 118 13.98 18.89 5.97
CA TYR A 118 14.56 19.79 4.98
C TYR A 118 13.69 21.04 4.76
N LEU A 119 12.37 20.86 4.62
CA LEU A 119 11.43 21.97 4.44
C LEU A 119 11.50 23.00 5.58
N GLN A 120 11.63 22.52 6.82
CA GLN A 120 11.53 23.34 8.04
C GLN A 120 12.87 23.90 8.53
N HIS A 121 14.01 23.26 8.22
CA HIS A 121 15.29 23.55 8.90
C HIS A 121 16.48 23.82 7.96
N SER A 122 16.27 23.89 6.64
CA SER A 122 17.36 24.09 5.67
C SER A 122 17.26 25.43 4.94
N GLU A 123 18.41 26.05 4.66
CA GLU A 123 18.52 27.19 3.74
C GLU A 123 19.24 26.76 2.44
N PRO A 124 18.67 27.04 1.26
CA PRO A 124 17.32 27.60 1.03
C PRO A 124 16.22 26.59 1.40
N SER A 125 15.09 27.10 1.91
CA SER A 125 13.93 26.28 2.27
C SER A 125 13.30 25.67 1.02
N GLY A 126 13.04 24.37 1.06
CA GLY A 126 12.31 23.65 0.01
C GLY A 126 10.82 24.00 -0.08
N LEU A 127 10.29 24.93 0.73
CA LEU A 127 8.86 25.29 0.72
C LEU A 127 8.37 25.78 -0.64
N GLU A 128 9.25 26.36 -1.46
CA GLU A 128 8.95 26.72 -2.87
C GLU A 128 8.59 25.52 -3.74
N ASP A 129 8.94 24.29 -3.35
CA ASP A 129 8.49 23.08 -4.03
C ASP A 129 6.98 22.89 -3.89
N LEU A 130 6.39 23.33 -2.77
CA LEU A 130 5.00 23.05 -2.37
C LEU A 130 4.09 24.30 -2.42
N TRP A 131 4.67 25.49 -2.35
CA TRP A 131 3.97 26.77 -2.35
C TRP A 131 4.24 27.59 -3.61
N ASN A 132 3.25 28.37 -4.02
CA ASN A 132 3.44 29.53 -4.86
C ASN A 132 3.57 30.76 -3.95
N THR A 133 4.72 31.43 -4.00
CA THR A 133 5.06 32.61 -3.18
C THR A 133 5.40 33.83 -4.05
N PRO A 134 4.45 34.39 -4.82
CA PRO A 134 4.72 35.58 -5.61
C PRO A 134 5.01 36.78 -4.69
N SER A 135 5.98 37.61 -5.07
CA SER A 135 6.31 38.83 -4.32
C SER A 135 5.08 39.73 -4.18
N GLY A 136 4.71 40.05 -2.94
CA GLY A 136 3.58 40.94 -2.63
C GLY A 136 2.19 40.29 -2.71
N GLU A 137 2.09 38.98 -2.97
CA GLU A 137 0.82 38.25 -3.01
C GLU A 137 0.69 37.26 -1.84
N ILE A 138 -0.56 36.89 -1.53
CA ILE A 138 -0.86 35.86 -0.53
C ILE A 138 -0.36 34.51 -1.07
N PRO A 139 0.43 33.75 -0.29
CA PRO A 139 0.91 32.45 -0.71
C PRO A 139 -0.26 31.50 -1.00
N SER A 140 -0.09 30.64 -2.00
CA SER A 140 -1.09 29.62 -2.32
C SER A 140 -0.43 28.25 -2.47
N PRO A 141 -1.06 27.18 -1.98
CA PRO A 141 -0.52 25.84 -2.21
C PRO A 141 -0.49 25.51 -3.70
N LYS A 142 0.55 24.79 -4.13
CA LYS A 142 0.53 24.18 -5.47
C LYS A 142 -0.57 23.12 -5.57
N HIS A 143 -0.84 22.69 -6.81
CA HIS A 143 -1.77 21.61 -7.07
C HIS A 143 -1.25 20.27 -6.52
N GLU A 144 -2.17 19.39 -6.14
CA GLU A 144 -1.89 18.05 -5.59
C GLU A 144 -0.92 17.27 -6.51
N GLU A 145 -1.14 17.31 -7.83
CA GLU A 145 -0.27 16.66 -8.83
C GLU A 145 1.21 17.06 -8.73
N ARG A 146 1.50 18.33 -8.43
CA ARG A 146 2.88 18.82 -8.27
C ARG A 146 3.52 18.34 -6.97
N MET A 147 2.71 18.20 -5.91
CA MET A 147 3.17 17.64 -4.64
C MET A 147 3.44 16.14 -4.79
N SER A 148 2.57 15.41 -5.46
CA SER A 148 2.76 14.00 -5.80
C SER A 148 4.03 13.78 -6.64
N GLU A 149 4.29 14.64 -7.62
CA GLU A 149 5.51 14.62 -8.43
C GLU A 149 6.76 14.82 -7.57
N LYS A 150 6.77 15.85 -6.71
CA LYS A 150 7.90 16.12 -5.82
C LYS A 150 8.15 14.99 -4.83
N ILE A 151 7.09 14.44 -4.23
CA ILE A 151 7.19 13.30 -3.32
C ILE A 151 7.73 12.07 -4.05
N CYS A 152 7.33 11.85 -5.31
CA CYS A 152 7.87 10.78 -6.13
C CYS A 152 9.38 10.93 -6.35
N GLU A 153 9.87 12.16 -6.59
CA GLU A 153 11.30 12.47 -6.70
C GLU A 153 12.03 12.19 -5.39
N VAL A 154 11.53 12.70 -4.27
CA VAL A 154 12.11 12.48 -2.92
C VAL A 154 12.25 10.98 -2.62
N ILE A 155 11.21 10.19 -2.86
CA ILE A 155 11.24 8.73 -2.63
C ILE A 155 12.23 8.07 -3.59
N ARG A 156 12.26 8.49 -4.85
CA ARG A 156 13.17 7.93 -5.86
C ARG A 156 14.63 8.16 -5.49
N ASP A 157 14.99 9.39 -5.15
CA ASP A 157 16.36 9.77 -4.82
C ASP A 157 16.83 9.03 -3.57
N ALA A 158 15.98 8.98 -2.53
CA ALA A 158 16.28 8.25 -1.30
C ALA A 158 16.52 6.75 -1.55
N PHE A 159 15.74 6.11 -2.42
CA PHE A 159 15.94 4.70 -2.77
C PHE A 159 17.15 4.49 -3.68
N GLN A 160 17.46 5.41 -4.58
CA GLN A 160 18.68 5.33 -5.40
C GLN A 160 19.96 5.43 -4.55
N GLU A 161 19.94 6.28 -3.52
CA GLU A 161 21.09 6.50 -2.65
C GLU A 161 21.23 5.41 -1.57
N ASN A 162 20.11 4.98 -0.98
CA ASN A 162 20.11 4.21 0.27
C ASN A 162 19.50 2.81 0.17
N ALA A 163 18.80 2.44 -0.91
CA ALA A 163 18.22 1.11 -1.01
C ALA A 163 19.20 0.10 -1.61
N VAL A 164 19.38 -1.03 -0.92
CA VAL A 164 19.98 -2.24 -1.46
C VAL A 164 18.86 -3.25 -1.64
N SER A 165 18.36 -3.38 -2.86
CA SER A 165 17.52 -4.51 -3.25
C SER A 165 18.39 -5.65 -3.79
N ALA A 166 17.97 -6.89 -3.53
CA ALA A 166 18.67 -8.06 -4.07
C ALA A 166 18.53 -8.19 -5.60
N SER A 167 17.55 -7.51 -6.21
CA SER A 167 17.48 -7.16 -7.63
C SER A 167 17.61 -5.64 -7.77
N ARG A 168 18.71 -5.16 -8.36
CA ARG A 168 18.90 -3.73 -8.58
C ARG A 168 17.84 -3.20 -9.55
N GLU A 169 17.40 -1.97 -9.25
CA GLU A 169 16.35 -1.16 -9.89
C GLU A 169 14.94 -1.36 -9.30
N SER A 170 14.69 -0.79 -8.12
CA SER A 170 13.33 -0.49 -7.67
C SER A 170 12.69 0.46 -8.68
N GLN A 171 11.59 0.02 -9.30
CA GLN A 171 10.83 0.82 -10.24
C GLN A 171 9.90 1.74 -9.45
N ILE A 172 10.32 2.99 -9.29
CA ILE A 172 9.52 4.05 -8.71
C ILE A 172 8.95 4.87 -9.86
N ARG A 173 7.66 4.70 -10.13
CA ARG A 173 6.98 5.33 -11.26
C ARG A 173 5.69 5.97 -10.77
N ARG A 174 5.32 7.09 -11.40
CA ARG A 174 3.93 7.55 -11.38
C ARG A 174 3.12 6.63 -12.29
N ARG A 175 1.97 6.12 -11.83
CA ARG A 175 1.07 5.37 -12.71
C ARG A 175 0.29 6.35 -13.57
N LEU A 176 0.88 6.78 -14.68
CA LEU A 176 0.16 7.48 -15.73
C LEU A 176 -0.48 6.40 -16.62
N VAL A 177 -1.77 6.11 -16.44
CA VAL A 177 -2.55 5.56 -17.56
C VAL A 177 -3.13 6.79 -18.24
N PRO A 178 -2.60 7.22 -19.40
CA PRO A 178 -3.11 8.42 -20.04
C PRO A 178 -4.63 8.33 -20.25
N LYS A 179 -5.39 9.42 -20.02
CA LYS A 179 -6.84 9.49 -20.33
C LYS A 179 -7.21 8.94 -21.73
N LYS A 180 -6.28 9.04 -22.68
CA LYS A 180 -6.40 8.52 -24.07
C LYS A 180 -6.46 6.98 -24.15
N ASP A 181 -6.01 6.26 -23.13
CA ASP A 181 -6.00 4.80 -23.05
C ASP A 181 -7.14 4.23 -22.18
N GLY A 182 -8.16 5.06 -21.88
CA GLY A 182 -9.39 4.62 -21.20
C GLY A 182 -9.39 4.70 -19.67
N GLY A 183 -8.46 5.45 -19.06
CA GLY A 183 -8.46 5.71 -17.61
C GLY A 183 -9.65 6.60 -17.19
N GLU A 184 -10.40 6.18 -16.17
CA GLU A 184 -11.46 7.00 -15.58
C GLU A 184 -10.86 8.17 -14.79
N PRO A 185 -11.51 9.35 -14.74
CA PRO A 185 -11.09 10.43 -13.85
C PRO A 185 -11.01 9.94 -12.40
N GLY A 186 -9.81 9.94 -11.80
CA GLY A 186 -9.57 9.44 -10.45
C GLY A 186 -9.16 7.95 -10.35
N SER A 187 -8.79 7.29 -11.46
CA SER A 187 -8.22 5.93 -11.46
C SER A 187 -6.69 5.90 -11.26
N GLU A 188 -6.07 7.02 -10.89
CA GLU A 188 -4.61 7.18 -10.86
C GLU A 188 -4.11 7.24 -9.41
N THR A 189 -3.20 6.32 -9.06
CA THR A 189 -2.41 6.40 -7.82
C THR A 189 -1.32 7.44 -7.95
N ASP A 190 -1.09 8.24 -6.91
CA ASP A 190 -0.07 9.29 -6.95
C ASP A 190 1.34 8.75 -7.19
N VAL A 191 1.79 7.77 -6.40
CA VAL A 191 3.11 7.14 -6.58
C VAL A 191 3.01 5.63 -6.41
N PHE A 192 3.72 4.90 -7.27
CA PHE A 192 3.83 3.44 -7.23
C PHE A 192 5.28 3.03 -7.07
N VAL A 193 5.57 2.29 -6.02
CA VAL A 193 6.90 1.75 -5.72
C VAL A 193 6.87 0.24 -5.91
N SER A 194 7.62 -0.26 -6.90
CA SER A 194 7.75 -1.70 -7.16
C SER A 194 9.20 -2.14 -7.00
N VAL A 195 9.44 -3.10 -6.12
CA VAL A 195 10.76 -3.75 -5.94
C VAL A 195 10.68 -5.14 -6.57
N PRO A 196 11.58 -5.51 -7.49
CA PRO A 196 11.47 -6.80 -8.18
C PRO A 196 11.66 -7.99 -7.23
N ALA A 197 11.14 -9.14 -7.65
CA ALA A 197 11.10 -10.40 -6.92
C ALA A 197 12.45 -10.94 -6.41
N LEU A 198 13.56 -10.62 -7.08
CA LEU A 198 14.84 -11.27 -6.78
C LEU A 198 15.34 -10.86 -5.39
N GLY A 199 15.45 -11.85 -4.49
CA GLY A 199 15.86 -11.75 -3.09
C GLY A 199 14.92 -11.01 -2.14
N VAL A 200 13.67 -10.78 -2.58
CA VAL A 200 12.53 -10.58 -1.70
C VAL A 200 12.18 -11.91 -1.00
N VAL A 201 11.74 -11.86 0.27
CA VAL A 201 11.39 -13.08 1.03
C VAL A 201 10.31 -13.91 0.33
N SER A 202 9.38 -13.22 -0.33
CA SER A 202 8.26 -13.84 -1.03
C SER A 202 8.54 -14.29 -2.45
N GLY A 203 9.66 -13.89 -3.07
CA GLY A 203 9.93 -14.17 -4.48
C GLY A 203 8.96 -13.51 -5.48
N ASP A 204 8.07 -12.60 -5.05
CA ASP A 204 7.23 -11.77 -5.93
C ASP A 204 7.69 -10.31 -5.91
N PRO A 205 7.37 -9.52 -6.96
CA PRO A 205 7.50 -8.08 -6.90
C PRO A 205 6.73 -7.53 -5.70
N MET A 206 7.37 -6.65 -4.94
CA MET A 206 6.74 -5.96 -3.81
C MET A 206 6.29 -4.60 -4.23
N GLU A 207 5.00 -4.34 -4.07
CA GLU A 207 4.38 -3.13 -4.55
C GLU A 207 3.83 -2.34 -3.36
N VAL A 208 4.13 -1.05 -3.31
CA VAL A 208 3.52 -0.11 -2.36
C VAL A 208 2.86 0.99 -3.15
N VAL A 209 1.59 1.22 -2.86
CA VAL A 209 0.85 2.36 -3.37
C VAL A 209 1.02 3.52 -2.39
N VAL A 210 1.37 4.70 -2.89
CA VAL A 210 1.41 5.93 -2.11
C VAL A 210 0.34 6.88 -2.63
N GLU A 211 -0.45 7.41 -1.71
CA GLU A 211 -1.47 8.43 -1.98
C GLU A 211 -1.10 9.73 -1.25
N VAL A 212 -1.19 10.86 -1.94
CA VAL A 212 -0.82 12.18 -1.46
C VAL A 212 -2.02 13.10 -1.49
N LYS A 213 -2.36 13.69 -0.34
CA LYS A 213 -3.44 14.68 -0.23
C LYS A 213 -2.95 16.00 0.34
N ARG A 214 -3.53 17.07 -0.19
CA ARG A 214 -3.42 18.39 0.44
C ARG A 214 -4.30 18.42 1.68
N SER A 215 -3.81 19.05 2.75
CA SER A 215 -4.60 19.30 3.95
C SER A 215 -5.88 20.11 3.71
N CYS A 216 -5.98 20.89 2.63
CA CYS A 216 -7.20 21.60 2.24
C CYS A 216 -8.16 20.80 1.34
N ASN A 217 -7.78 19.57 0.97
CA ASN A 217 -8.65 18.69 0.20
C ASN A 217 -9.76 18.14 1.11
N ARG A 218 -11.02 18.38 0.73
CA ARG A 218 -12.21 17.95 1.51
C ARG A 218 -12.32 16.44 1.64
N GLU A 219 -11.78 15.69 0.67
CA GLU A 219 -11.79 14.23 0.68
C GLU A 219 -10.66 13.64 1.53
N ALA A 220 -9.69 14.45 2.00
CA ALA A 220 -8.51 13.96 2.70
C ALA A 220 -8.82 13.20 4.00
N LYS A 221 -9.97 13.44 4.63
CA LYS A 221 -10.44 12.70 5.82
C LYS A 221 -10.97 11.31 5.51
N GLU A 222 -11.32 11.01 4.26
CA GLU A 222 -11.98 9.77 3.84
C GLU A 222 -11.17 8.98 2.80
N SER A 223 -10.23 9.63 2.10
CA SER A 223 -9.48 9.03 0.99
C SER A 223 -8.46 7.98 1.42
N LEU A 224 -8.04 7.95 2.69
CA LEU A 224 -7.17 6.90 3.21
C LEU A 224 -7.85 5.53 3.04
N ARG A 225 -9.13 5.39 3.44
CA ARG A 225 -9.87 4.15 3.21
C ARG A 225 -10.39 4.05 1.79
N SER A 226 -11.15 5.05 1.33
CA SER A 226 -11.93 4.95 0.10
C SER A 226 -11.09 4.93 -1.18
N GLN A 227 -9.95 5.63 -1.20
CA GLN A 227 -9.07 5.71 -2.38
C GLN A 227 -7.88 4.76 -2.23
N LEU A 228 -7.07 4.92 -1.18
CA LEU A 228 -5.85 4.13 -1.03
C LEU A 228 -6.16 2.64 -0.81
N VAL A 229 -6.97 2.28 0.19
CA VAL A 229 -7.24 0.87 0.51
C VAL A 229 -8.22 0.23 -0.47
N ASP A 230 -9.44 0.77 -0.53
CA ASP A 230 -10.56 0.09 -1.19
C ASP A 230 -10.42 0.07 -2.72
N ARG A 231 -9.74 1.06 -3.30
CA ARG A 231 -9.52 1.16 -4.75
C ARG A 231 -8.10 0.78 -5.13
N TYR A 232 -7.11 1.57 -4.74
CA TYR A 232 -5.79 1.48 -5.33
C TYR A 232 -4.98 0.26 -4.90
N MET A 233 -4.93 -0.05 -3.60
CA MET A 233 -4.26 -1.24 -3.09
C MET A 233 -4.96 -2.51 -3.58
N SER A 234 -6.30 -2.50 -3.64
CA SER A 234 -7.07 -3.60 -4.19
C SER A 234 -6.81 -3.82 -5.69
N GLU A 235 -6.71 -2.75 -6.50
CA GLU A 235 -6.39 -2.83 -7.93
C GLU A 235 -4.97 -3.31 -8.19
N ALA A 236 -3.99 -2.85 -7.38
CA ALA A 236 -2.61 -3.29 -7.44
C ALA A 236 -2.41 -4.70 -6.85
N GLY A 237 -3.36 -5.22 -6.08
CA GLY A 237 -3.23 -6.52 -5.41
C GLY A 237 -2.20 -6.51 -4.27
N THR A 238 -1.88 -5.34 -3.70
CA THR A 238 -0.93 -5.20 -2.59
C THR A 238 -1.63 -5.03 -1.25
N ASP A 239 -0.97 -5.51 -0.19
CA ASP A 239 -1.37 -5.31 1.20
C ASP A 239 -0.70 -4.07 1.83
N PHE A 240 0.16 -3.37 1.09
CA PHE A 240 0.98 -2.27 1.61
C PHE A 240 0.61 -0.92 0.95
N GLY A 241 0.31 0.07 1.79
CA GLY A 241 -0.01 1.42 1.36
C GLY A 241 0.66 2.48 2.21
N PHE A 242 0.92 3.64 1.62
CA PHE A 242 1.45 4.81 2.30
C PHE A 242 0.55 6.02 2.05
N TYR A 243 0.09 6.68 3.09
CA TYR A 243 -0.83 7.82 2.98
C TYR A 243 -0.15 9.08 3.49
N ILE A 244 -0.04 10.10 2.63
CA ILE A 244 0.66 11.35 2.93
C ILE A 244 -0.35 12.49 2.93
N VAL A 245 -0.39 13.24 4.02
CA VAL A 245 -1.03 14.56 4.05
C VAL A 245 0.05 15.63 4.07
N VAL A 246 0.04 16.53 3.07
CA VAL A 246 0.86 17.74 3.08
C VAL A 246 0.10 18.82 3.84
N TYR A 247 0.55 19.12 5.07
CA TYR A 247 -0.09 20.10 5.93
C TYR A 247 0.37 21.51 5.58
N LEU A 248 -0.53 22.31 5.03
CA LEU A 248 -0.27 23.60 4.39
C LEU A 248 -1.08 24.66 5.11
N ASP A 249 -0.41 25.46 5.91
CA ASP A 249 -1.03 26.59 6.60
C ASP A 249 -0.11 27.81 6.48
N ALA A 250 -0.71 28.99 6.42
CA ALA A 250 0.03 30.25 6.33
C ALA A 250 -0.84 31.42 6.84
N PRO A 251 -0.23 32.51 7.33
CA PRO A 251 -0.96 33.73 7.63
C PRO A 251 -1.75 34.23 6.42
N SER A 252 -3.00 34.64 6.64
CA SER A 252 -3.87 35.22 5.60
C SER A 252 -4.23 34.29 4.44
N LEU A 253 -4.14 32.97 4.64
CA LEU A 253 -4.54 31.99 3.64
C LEU A 253 -6.04 32.14 3.27
N ARG A 254 -6.35 32.05 1.98
CA ARG A 254 -7.75 32.05 1.51
C ARG A 254 -8.52 30.87 2.11
N ASP A 255 -9.80 31.07 2.43
CA ASP A 255 -10.63 30.03 3.06
C ASP A 255 -10.67 28.72 2.26
N SER A 256 -10.61 28.78 0.92
CA SER A 256 -10.55 27.59 0.05
C SER A 256 -9.28 26.77 0.19
N HIS A 257 -8.22 27.33 0.77
CA HIS A 257 -6.94 26.66 0.99
C HIS A 257 -6.70 26.32 2.46
N LYS A 258 -7.63 26.68 3.37
CA LYS A 258 -7.49 26.33 4.78
C LYS A 258 -7.52 24.82 4.96
N PRO A 259 -6.66 24.26 5.82
CA PRO A 259 -6.71 22.86 6.21
C PRO A 259 -8.10 22.43 6.70
N VAL A 260 -8.48 21.18 6.39
CA VAL A 260 -9.70 20.54 6.89
C VAL A 260 -9.56 20.06 8.34
N TRP A 261 -8.34 19.96 8.82
CA TRP A 261 -7.98 19.79 10.24
C TRP A 261 -7.53 21.13 10.79
N SER A 262 -7.85 21.42 12.04
CA SER A 262 -7.54 22.73 12.63
C SER A 262 -6.05 22.87 12.95
N THR A 263 -5.40 21.75 13.29
CA THR A 263 -3.96 21.71 13.57
C THR A 263 -3.28 20.52 12.89
N LEU A 264 -1.95 20.60 12.81
CA LEU A 264 -1.12 19.52 12.29
C LEU A 264 -1.23 18.25 13.14
N GLU A 265 -1.32 18.41 14.46
CA GLU A 265 -1.49 17.33 15.43
C GLU A 265 -2.86 16.67 15.29
N GLU A 266 -3.91 17.46 15.02
CA GLU A 266 -5.24 16.91 14.73
C GLU A 266 -5.22 16.06 13.44
N ALA A 267 -4.55 16.54 12.40
CA ALA A 267 -4.37 15.78 11.16
C ALA A 267 -3.62 14.47 11.41
N GLN A 268 -2.50 14.52 12.14
CA GLN A 268 -1.70 13.35 12.49
C GLN A 268 -2.51 12.32 13.28
N TYR A 269 -3.21 12.77 14.33
CA TYR A 269 -4.02 11.90 15.16
C TYR A 269 -5.12 11.22 14.35
N ASP A 270 -5.88 11.99 13.55
CA ASP A 270 -6.99 11.44 12.77
C ASP A 270 -6.54 10.35 11.79
N ILE A 271 -5.51 10.61 10.97
CA ILE A 271 -5.07 9.63 9.97
C ILE A 271 -4.40 8.39 10.59
N VAL A 272 -3.78 8.53 11.76
CA VAL A 272 -3.24 7.39 12.54
C VAL A 272 -4.38 6.51 13.05
N GLN A 273 -5.41 7.11 13.67
CA GLN A 273 -6.58 6.37 14.14
C GLN A 273 -7.29 5.62 12.99
N GLN A 274 -7.36 6.23 11.81
CA GLN A 274 -7.92 5.58 10.62
C GLN A 274 -7.09 4.37 10.17
N ALA A 275 -5.76 4.50 10.12
CA ALA A 275 -4.87 3.40 9.74
C ALA A 275 -4.95 2.23 10.74
N GLU A 276 -4.97 2.50 12.04
CA GLU A 276 -5.14 1.48 13.09
C GLU A 276 -6.50 0.75 12.98
N ALA A 277 -7.56 1.49 12.67
CA ALA A 277 -8.88 0.91 12.43
C ALA A 277 -8.88 -0.04 11.22
N ILE A 278 -8.18 0.33 10.14
CA ILE A 278 -8.04 -0.51 8.94
C ILE A 278 -7.23 -1.78 9.25
N GLU A 279 -6.12 -1.66 9.97
CA GLU A 279 -5.31 -2.81 10.36
C GLU A 279 -6.14 -3.79 11.22
N THR A 280 -6.97 -3.24 12.13
CA THR A 280 -7.90 -4.03 12.95
C THR A 280 -8.98 -4.72 12.10
N ASP A 281 -9.65 -3.99 11.21
CA ASP A 281 -10.70 -4.50 10.30
C ASP A 281 -10.19 -5.63 9.39
N THR A 282 -8.93 -5.54 8.99
CA THR A 282 -8.25 -6.49 8.11
C THR A 282 -7.52 -7.59 8.89
N SER A 283 -7.61 -7.62 10.22
CA SER A 283 -6.94 -8.60 11.07
C SER A 283 -5.41 -8.63 10.86
N GLY A 284 -4.81 -7.47 10.60
CA GLY A 284 -3.38 -7.28 10.42
C GLY A 284 -2.85 -7.70 9.04
N THR A 285 -3.71 -8.02 8.07
CA THR A 285 -3.24 -8.36 6.72
C THR A 285 -2.86 -7.13 5.92
N THR A 286 -3.57 -6.02 6.09
CA THR A 286 -3.32 -4.76 5.38
C THR A 286 -2.51 -3.83 6.26
N CYS A 287 -1.41 -3.31 5.73
CA CYS A 287 -0.50 -2.39 6.41
C CYS A 287 -0.52 -1.04 5.69
N VAL A 288 -1.16 -0.05 6.29
CA VAL A 288 -1.19 1.33 5.79
C VAL A 288 -0.34 2.18 6.72
N ARG A 289 0.61 2.93 6.17
CA ARG A 289 1.42 3.88 6.92
C ARG A 289 0.98 5.32 6.66
N PRO A 290 0.36 6.00 7.64
CA PRO A 290 0.03 7.41 7.51
C PRO A 290 1.22 8.30 7.87
N HIS A 291 1.35 9.45 7.21
CA HIS A 291 2.33 10.47 7.52
C HIS A 291 1.80 11.87 7.21
N VAL A 292 2.14 12.84 8.06
CA VAL A 292 1.85 14.26 7.82
C VAL A 292 3.15 15.02 7.65
N ILE A 293 3.32 15.68 6.50
CA ILE A 293 4.44 16.58 6.24
C ILE A 293 4.07 17.97 6.73
N ASP A 294 4.88 18.54 7.62
CA ASP A 294 4.76 19.95 8.00
C ASP A 294 5.32 20.84 6.89
N ALA A 295 4.44 21.51 6.14
CA ALA A 295 4.79 22.45 5.10
C ALA A 295 4.19 23.84 5.38
N ARG A 296 4.06 24.24 6.65
CA ARG A 296 3.53 25.56 7.01
C ARG A 296 4.52 26.67 6.68
N ILE A 297 4.01 27.84 6.31
CA ILE A 297 4.76 29.10 6.24
C ILE A 297 4.50 29.87 7.54
N GLN A 298 5.57 30.32 8.21
CA GLN A 298 5.51 31.10 9.44
C GLN A 298 5.48 32.61 9.15
#